data_AF-A0A2A3JNL6-F1
#
_entry.id   AF-A0A2A3JNL6-F1
#
_cell.length_a   1.000
_cell.length_b   1.000
_cell.length_c   1.000
_cell.angle_alpha   90.00
_cell.angle_beta   90.00
_cell.angle_gamma   90.00
#
_symmetry.space_group_name_H-M   'P 1'
#
loop_
_entity.id
_entity.type
_entity.pdbx_description
1 polymer ?
#
loop_
_entity_poly.entity_id
_entity_poly.type
_entity_poly.pdbx_seq_one_letter_code
_entity_poly.pdbx_strand_id
1 'polypeptide(L)' 'ALEAGLPFPSRMGKPDEFALLVQQIIENPLLNGEVIRLDSAVRLAPK' A
#
# COMPACT_ATOMS: atom_id res chain seq x y z
N ALA A 1 -0.25 -3.07 18.71
CA ALA A 1 -1.65 -2.60 18.71
C ALA A 1 -2.11 -2.14 17.32
N LEU A 2 -1.35 -1.29 16.62
CA LEU A 2 -1.74 -0.80 15.29
C LEU A 2 -1.68 -1.87 14.18
N GLU A 3 -0.73 -2.82 14.28
CA GLU A 3 -0.57 -3.91 13.30
C GLU A 3 -1.65 -5.00 13.38
N ALA A 4 -2.37 -5.08 14.51
CA ALA A 4 -3.33 -6.16 14.77
C ALA A 4 -4.55 -6.15 13.82
N GLY A 5 -4.73 -5.08 13.06
CA GLY A 5 -5.80 -4.93 12.06
C GLY A 5 -5.34 -5.07 10.62
N LEU A 6 -4.11 -5.52 10.34
CA LEU A 6 -3.57 -5.69 8.98
C LEU A 6 -3.81 -7.13 8.49
N PRO A 7 -4.72 -7.35 7.50
CA PRO A 7 -5.03 -8.68 6.98
C PRO A 7 -3.80 -9.46 6.50
N PHE A 8 -3.10 -8.96 5.48
CA PHE A 8 -1.87 -9.57 4.99
C PHE A 8 -1.11 -8.59 4.09
N PRO A 9 0.22 -8.47 4.22
CA PRO A 9 1.02 -9.02 5.32
C PRO A 9 0.68 -8.33 6.66
N SER A 10 0.61 -9.10 7.74
CA SER A 10 0.24 -8.62 9.08
C SER A 10 1.40 -7.92 9.81
N ARG A 11 1.94 -6.89 9.17
CA ARG A 11 3.05 -6.05 9.65
C ARG A 11 3.01 -4.69 8.98
N MET A 12 3.73 -3.72 9.54
CA MET A 12 3.94 -2.45 8.84
C MET A 12 4.66 -2.64 7.49
N GLY A 13 4.29 -1.79 6.54
CA GLY A 13 4.97 -1.68 5.25
C GLY A 13 6.39 -1.15 5.41
N LYS A 14 7.28 -1.57 4.52
CA LYS A 14 8.66 -1.07 4.44
C LYS A 14 8.75 0.04 3.40
N PRO A 15 9.64 1.03 3.57
CA PRO A 15 9.84 2.10 2.59
C PRO A 15 10.12 1.58 1.16
N ASP A 16 10.90 0.51 1.03
CA ASP A 16 11.25 -0.08 -0.27
C ASP A 16 10.03 -0.68 -1.00
N GLU A 17 9.00 -1.12 -0.28
CA GLU A 17 7.76 -1.64 -0.88
C GLU A 17 6.93 -0.52 -1.51
N PHE A 18 6.98 0.68 -0.93
CA PHE A 18 6.40 1.88 -1.53
C PHE A 18 7.21 2.33 -2.76
N ALA A 19 8.54 2.32 -2.65
CA ALA A 19 9.43 2.69 -3.77
C ALA A 19 9.22 1.77 -4.99
N LEU A 20 8.97 0.47 -4.76
CA LEU A 20 8.64 -0.47 -5.82
C LEU A 20 7.38 -0.07 -6.60
N LEU A 21 6.32 0.38 -5.90
CA LEU A 21 5.11 0.86 -6.56
C LEU A 21 5.37 2.16 -7.35
N VAL A 22 6.16 3.08 -6.81
CA VAL A 22 6.55 4.31 -7.52
C VAL A 22 7.27 3.99 -8.82
N GLN A 23 8.23 3.05 -8.80
CA GLN A 23 8.94 2.61 -9.99
C GLN A 23 7.96 2.07 -11.05
N GLN A 24 7.00 1.24 -10.65
CA GLN A 24 5.99 0.69 -11.58
C GLN A 24 5.10 1.77 -12.20
N ILE A 25 4.73 2.81 -11.45
CA ILE A 25 3.95 3.94 -11.97
C ILE A 25 4.76 4.71 -13.03
N ILE A 26 6.06 4.91 -12.81
CA ILE A 26 6.93 5.62 -13.77
C ILE A 26 7.16 4.77 -15.03
N GLU A 27 7.34 3.46 -14.88
CA GLU A 27 7.70 2.56 -15.99
C GLU A 27 6.51 2.16 -16.87
N ASN A 28 5.29 2.14 -16.33
CA ASN A 28 4.11 1.70 -17.05
C ASN A 28 3.28 2.89 -17.57
N PRO A 29 3.32 3.20 -18.89
CA PRO A 29 2.64 4.37 -19.45
C PRO A 29 1.11 4.29 -19.41
N LEU A 30 0.53 3.13 -19.09
CA LEU A 30 -0.92 2.97 -18.96
C LEU A 30 -1.44 3.24 -17.55
N LEU A 31 -0.57 3.33 -16.54
CA LEU A 31 -0.99 3.74 -15.20
C LEU A 31 -1.20 5.25 -15.16
N ASN A 32 -2.46 5.67 -15.28
CA ASN A 32 -2.83 7.07 -15.36
C ASN A 32 -4.21 7.33 -14.74
N GLY A 33 -4.36 8.45 -14.04
CA GLY A 33 -5.64 8.89 -13.47
C GLY A 33 -6.23 7.97 -12.40
N GLU A 34 -5.41 7.18 -11.71
CA GLU A 34 -5.84 6.16 -10.76
C GLU A 34 -5.25 6.37 -9.35
N VAL A 35 -5.91 5.80 -8.34
CA VAL A 35 -5.46 5.78 -6.95
C VAL A 35 -5.25 4.32 -6.50
N ILE A 36 -3.99 3.95 -6.30
CA ILE A 36 -3.63 2.61 -5.82
C ILE A 36 -3.39 2.66 -4.30
N ARG A 37 -4.18 1.88 -3.55
CA ARG A 37 -3.94 1.68 -2.12
C ARG A 37 -2.88 0.61 -1.90
N LEU A 38 -1.82 0.94 -1.17
CA LEU A 38 -0.78 0.02 -0.72
C LEU A 38 -0.81 -0.08 0.81
N ASP A 39 -1.66 -0.95 1.34
CA ASP A 39 -2.10 -0.85 2.74
C ASP A 39 -2.41 -2.18 3.44
N SER A 40 -1.92 -3.31 2.93
CA SER A 40 -2.22 -4.65 3.45
C SER A 40 -3.73 -4.96 3.57
N ALA A 41 -4.57 -4.31 2.75
CA ALA A 41 -6.03 -4.39 2.76
C ALA A 41 -6.72 -3.84 4.02
N VAL A 42 -6.04 -2.99 4.81
CA VAL A 42 -6.62 -2.43 6.03
C VAL A 42 -7.82 -1.53 5.75
N ARG A 43 -8.80 -1.55 6.66
CA ARG A 43 -9.87 -0.54 6.78
C ARG A 43 -9.82 0.02 8.20
N LEU A 44 -9.51 1.31 8.32
CA LEU A 44 -9.38 1.95 9.63
C LEU A 44 -10.78 2.19 10.22
N ALA A 45 -11.03 1.58 11.38
CA ALA A 45 -12.24 1.84 12.14
C ALA A 45 -12.12 3.16 12.94
N PRO A 46 -13.23 3.89 13.15
CA PRO A 46 -13.24 5.02 14.08
C PRO A 46 -12.84 4.57 15.49
N LYS A 47 -12.21 5.46 16.25
CA LYS A 47 -11.85 5.24 17.65
C LYS A 47 -12.89 5.81 18.59
#